data_AF-A0A1V4HQE7-F1
#
_entry.id   AF-A0A1V4HQE7-F1
#
_cell.length_a   1.000
_cell.length_b   1.000
_cell.length_c   1.000
_cell.angle_alpha   90.00
_cell.angle_beta   90.00
_cell.angle_gamma   90.00
#
_symmetry.space_group_name_H-M   'P 1'
#
loop_
_entity.id
_entity.type
_entity.pdbx_description
1 polymer ?
#
loop_
_entity_poly.entity_id
_entity_poly.type
_entity_poly.pdbx_seq_one_letter_code
_entity_poly.pdbx_strand_id
1 'polypeptide(L)'
;MVGTRLLSEQFVRNRFPQLNYIRIHTASKHKATIYAWNENLQLPEKDAQNLQLYANDYLYPYACYQVKAYHQVVDDQVPLIPEVPEAIIQAAKRRDLNQFGILEAMNRLFPNGRMSFAKYDAAEGLIYFDFHAIRLVSERDKERMYHCLNELIPLGSYCEITCH
;
A
#
# COMPACT_ATOMS: atom_id res chain seq x y z
N MET A 1 -5.60 -8.72 10.80
CA MET A 1 -4.51 -7.72 10.88
C MET A 1 -4.30 -7.16 9.48
N VAL A 2 -4.26 -5.84 9.30
CA VAL A 2 -4.02 -5.24 7.97
C VAL A 2 -2.53 -5.26 7.68
N GLY A 3 -2.13 -5.85 6.55
CA GLY A 3 -0.75 -5.78 6.05
C GLY A 3 -0.64 -4.70 4.99
N THR A 4 -0.35 -3.46 5.38
CA THR A 4 -0.17 -2.34 4.44
C THR A 4 1.14 -2.49 3.66
N ARG A 5 1.28 -1.70 2.59
CA ARG A 5 2.54 -1.56 1.85
C ARG A 5 3.70 -1.16 2.77
N LEU A 6 3.54 -0.06 3.51
CA LEU A 6 4.62 0.51 4.32
C LEU A 6 5.05 -0.39 5.48
N LEU A 7 4.10 -1.08 6.13
CA LEU A 7 4.42 -2.05 7.17
C LEU A 7 5.17 -3.26 6.60
N SER A 8 4.73 -3.77 5.45
CA SER A 8 5.37 -4.91 4.79
C SER A 8 6.77 -4.55 4.32
N GLU A 9 6.97 -3.36 3.73
CA GLU A 9 8.31 -2.88 3.38
C GLU A 9 9.22 -2.74 4.61
N GLN A 10 8.70 -2.29 5.76
CA GLN A 10 9.45 -2.22 7.01
C GLN A 10 9.88 -3.62 7.49
N PHE A 11 8.98 -4.61 7.42
CA PHE A 11 9.32 -5.99 7.76
C PHE A 11 10.40 -6.58 6.85
N VAL A 12 10.29 -6.35 5.54
CA VAL A 12 11.31 -6.77 4.59
C VAL A 12 12.66 -6.10 4.90
N ARG A 13 12.71 -4.77 5.11
CA ARG A 13 13.94 -4.04 5.47
C ARG A 13 14.60 -4.61 6.73
N ASN A 14 13.79 -4.91 7.76
CA ASN A 14 14.30 -5.47 9.01
C ASN A 14 14.84 -6.89 8.85
N ARG A 15 14.26 -7.70 7.95
CA ARG A 15 14.65 -9.09 7.72
C ARG A 15 15.84 -9.23 6.78
N PHE A 16 15.94 -8.35 5.78
CA PHE A 16 16.94 -8.36 4.71
C PHE A 16 17.71 -7.03 4.69
N PRO A 17 18.57 -6.77 5.69
CA PRO A 17 19.29 -5.50 5.82
C PRO A 17 20.25 -5.22 4.65
N GLN A 18 20.61 -6.23 3.86
CA GLN A 18 21.43 -6.07 2.65
C GLN A 18 20.65 -5.44 1.47
N LEU A 19 19.32 -5.41 1.52
CA LEU A 19 18.47 -4.81 0.49
C LEU A 19 18.11 -3.38 0.91
N ASN A 20 18.67 -2.40 0.21
CA ASN A 20 18.54 -0.98 0.54
C ASN A 20 17.38 -0.31 -0.17
N TYR A 21 17.10 -0.73 -1.40
CA TYR A 21 15.98 -0.22 -2.18
C TYR A 21 14.89 -1.26 -2.12
N ILE A 22 13.80 -0.98 -1.42
CA ILE A 22 12.66 -1.90 -1.28
C ILE A 22 11.39 -1.11 -1.55
N ARG A 23 10.56 -1.66 -2.44
CA ARG A 23 9.23 -1.14 -2.74
C ARG A 23 8.26 -2.28 -2.95
N ILE A 24 7.06 -2.18 -2.39
CA ILE A 24 5.99 -3.15 -2.64
C ILE A 24 4.86 -2.44 -3.40
N HIS A 25 4.26 -3.11 -4.39
CA HIS A 25 3.14 -2.54 -5.14
C HIS A 25 2.10 -3.59 -5.49
N THR A 26 0.83 -3.25 -5.30
CA THR A 26 -0.32 -4.05 -5.75
C THR A 26 -0.61 -3.73 -7.21
N ALA A 27 -0.17 -4.59 -8.13
CA ALA A 27 -0.32 -4.40 -9.58
C ALA A 27 -1.58 -5.06 -10.16
N SER A 28 -2.10 -6.10 -9.50
CA SER A 28 -3.42 -6.67 -9.83
C SER A 28 -4.06 -7.28 -8.59
N LYS A 29 -5.33 -7.69 -8.71
CA LYS A 29 -6.11 -8.25 -7.59
C LYS A 29 -5.39 -9.42 -6.95
N HIS A 30 -5.30 -9.38 -5.61
CA HIS A 30 -4.63 -10.39 -4.80
C HIS A 30 -3.16 -10.64 -5.19
N LYS A 31 -2.49 -9.70 -5.88
CA LYS A 31 -1.08 -9.82 -6.27
C LYS A 31 -0.28 -8.59 -5.87
N ALA A 32 0.85 -8.83 -5.19
CA ALA A 32 1.80 -7.80 -4.81
C ALA A 32 3.19 -8.10 -5.37
N THR A 33 3.84 -7.08 -5.93
CA THR A 33 5.22 -7.18 -6.42
C THR A 33 6.15 -6.49 -5.45
N ILE A 34 7.22 -7.18 -5.06
CA ILE A 34 8.30 -6.64 -4.25
C ILE A 34 9.47 -6.33 -5.18
N TYR A 35 9.79 -5.06 -5.33
CA TYR A 35 10.94 -4.57 -6.06
C TYR A 35 12.07 -4.35 -5.09
N ALA A 36 13.23 -4.96 -5.35
CA ALA A 36 14.36 -4.86 -4.44
C ALA A 36 15.73 -4.73 -5.14
N TRP A 37 16.65 -4.01 -4.48
CA TRP A 37 18.07 -3.98 -4.80
C TRP A 37 18.92 -3.86 -3.54
N ASN A 38 20.12 -4.43 -3.60
CA ASN A 38 21.20 -4.16 -2.66
C ASN A 38 21.92 -2.83 -2.98
N GLU A 39 22.97 -2.51 -2.22
CA GLU A 39 23.82 -1.33 -2.44
C GLU A 39 24.46 -1.26 -3.84
N ASN A 40 24.72 -2.42 -4.45
CA ASN A 40 25.32 -2.53 -5.78
C ASN A 40 24.29 -2.47 -6.92
N LEU A 41 23.04 -2.08 -6.63
CA LEU A 41 21.93 -2.01 -7.60
C LEU A 41 21.65 -3.36 -8.26
N GLN A 42 21.82 -4.44 -7.49
CA GLN A 42 21.59 -5.80 -7.95
C GLN A 42 20.58 -6.50 -7.06
N LEU A 43 19.88 -7.46 -7.64
CA LEU A 43 19.05 -8.42 -6.93
C LEU A 43 19.65 -9.81 -7.17
N PRO A 44 20.54 -10.30 -6.28
CA PRO A 44 21.06 -11.65 -6.39
C PRO A 44 19.93 -12.67 -6.36
N GLU A 45 20.00 -13.71 -7.18
CA GLU A 45 18.93 -14.72 -7.31
C GLU A 45 18.60 -15.37 -5.96
N LYS A 46 19.62 -15.64 -5.14
CA LYS A 46 19.45 -16.17 -3.78
C LYS A 46 18.63 -15.22 -2.89
N ASP A 47 18.89 -13.91 -2.97
CA ASP A 47 18.12 -12.92 -2.20
C ASP A 47 16.68 -12.83 -2.72
N ALA A 48 16.48 -12.90 -4.04
CA ALA A 48 15.15 -12.91 -4.65
C ALA A 48 14.32 -14.10 -4.15
N GLN A 49 14.88 -15.31 -4.20
CA GLN A 49 14.22 -16.54 -3.74
C GLN A 49 13.91 -16.50 -2.24
N ASN A 50 14.87 -16.08 -1.41
CA ASN A 50 14.66 -15.97 0.03
C ASN A 50 13.58 -14.93 0.39
N LEU A 51 13.59 -13.79 -0.31
CA LEU A 51 12.58 -12.75 -0.13
C LEU A 51 11.20 -13.22 -0.56
N GLN A 52 11.10 -13.95 -1.67
CA GLN A 52 9.87 -14.54 -2.18
C GLN A 52 9.26 -15.52 -1.17
N LEU A 53 10.08 -16.43 -0.61
CA LEU A 53 9.64 -17.38 0.42
C LEU A 53 9.18 -16.66 1.69
N TYR A 54 10.00 -15.73 2.20
CA TYR A 54 9.64 -14.93 3.35
C TYR A 54 8.32 -14.17 3.16
N ALA A 55 8.11 -13.58 1.98
CA ALA A 55 6.92 -12.82 1.69
C ALA A 55 5.66 -13.69 1.77
N ASN A 56 5.69 -14.88 1.18
CA ASN A 56 4.57 -15.82 1.20
C ASN A 56 4.29 -16.39 2.61
N ASP A 57 5.32 -16.57 3.43
CA ASP A 57 5.17 -17.18 4.77
C ASP A 57 4.78 -16.16 5.86
N TYR A 58 5.21 -14.89 5.73
CA TYR A 58 5.15 -13.92 6.84
C TYR A 58 4.45 -12.60 6.52
N LEU A 59 4.27 -12.22 5.25
CA LEU A 59 3.53 -11.01 4.91
C LEU A 59 2.02 -11.29 4.83
N TYR A 60 1.25 -10.36 4.28
CA TYR A 60 -0.20 -10.43 4.27
C TYR A 60 -0.68 -11.65 3.47
N PRO A 61 -1.40 -12.62 4.08
CA PRO A 61 -1.63 -13.94 3.48
C PRO A 61 -2.61 -13.94 2.31
N TYR A 62 -3.33 -12.83 2.09
CA TYR A 62 -4.32 -12.70 1.01
C TYR A 62 -3.73 -12.07 -0.26
N ALA A 63 -2.41 -11.94 -0.35
CA ALA A 63 -1.70 -11.50 -1.55
C ALA A 63 -0.68 -12.55 -1.98
N CYS A 64 -0.67 -12.88 -3.27
CA CYS A 64 0.41 -13.63 -3.90
C CYS A 64 1.56 -12.68 -4.22
N TYR A 65 2.75 -12.99 -3.70
CA TYR A 65 3.91 -12.15 -3.92
C TYR A 65 4.67 -12.57 -5.18
N GLN A 66 5.34 -11.61 -5.81
CA GLN A 66 6.40 -11.86 -6.78
C GLN A 66 7.56 -10.91 -6.50
N VAL A 67 8.80 -11.34 -6.73
CA VAL A 67 9.99 -10.50 -6.50
C VAL A 67 10.63 -10.13 -7.83
N LYS A 68 10.93 -8.84 -7.99
CA LYS A 68 11.54 -8.24 -9.18
C LYS A 68 12.70 -7.32 -8.80
N ALA A 69 13.61 -7.10 -9.75
CA ALA A 69 14.71 -6.16 -9.56
C ALA A 69 14.16 -4.71 -9.54
N TYR A 70 14.80 -3.82 -8.78
CA TYR A 70 14.23 -2.49 -8.54
C TYR A 70 14.10 -1.62 -9.80
N HIS A 71 14.97 -1.74 -10.81
CA HIS A 71 14.80 -0.99 -12.07
C HIS A 71 13.47 -1.26 -12.79
N GLN A 72 12.89 -2.45 -12.58
CA GLN A 72 11.64 -2.85 -13.24
C GLN A 72 10.42 -2.06 -12.75
N VAL A 73 10.56 -1.23 -11.71
CA VAL A 73 9.50 -0.29 -11.29
C VAL A 73 9.10 0.66 -12.41
N VAL A 74 10.03 1.03 -13.30
CA VAL A 74 9.76 1.91 -14.44
C VAL A 74 8.98 1.17 -15.52
N ASP A 75 9.40 -0.05 -15.84
CA ASP A 75 8.77 -0.89 -16.85
C ASP A 75 7.34 -1.27 -16.45
N ASP A 76 7.14 -1.58 -15.17
CA ASP A 76 5.83 -1.90 -14.59
C ASP A 76 4.99 -0.64 -14.24
N GLN A 77 5.46 0.56 -14.65
CA GLN A 77 4.78 1.84 -14.45
C GLN A 77 4.35 2.11 -13.00
N VAL A 78 5.14 1.63 -12.04
CA VAL A 78 4.82 1.80 -10.63
C VAL A 78 4.89 3.30 -10.30
N PRO A 79 3.80 3.93 -9.84
CA PRO A 79 3.72 5.39 -9.67
C PRO A 79 4.90 5.93 -8.87
N LEU A 80 5.48 7.08 -9.18
CA LEU A 80 6.50 7.65 -8.29
C LEU A 80 5.89 7.94 -6.92
N ILE A 81 6.69 7.81 -5.85
CA ILE A 81 6.22 8.01 -4.47
C ILE A 81 5.71 9.45 -4.34
N PRO A 82 4.39 9.67 -4.20
CA PRO A 82 3.89 11.00 -3.88
C PRO A 82 4.34 11.35 -2.46
N GLU A 83 4.38 12.64 -2.13
CA GLU A 83 4.60 13.05 -0.75
C GLU A 83 3.40 12.61 0.11
N VAL A 84 3.56 11.48 0.82
CA VAL A 84 2.55 10.95 1.73
C VAL A 84 2.70 11.66 3.08
N PRO A 85 1.64 12.26 3.63
CA PRO A 85 1.73 12.94 4.93
C PRO A 85 2.21 12.01 6.04
N GLU A 86 3.05 12.52 6.94
CA GLU A 86 3.65 11.71 8.03
C GLU A 86 2.61 10.98 8.89
N ALA A 87 1.45 11.61 9.13
CA ALA A 87 0.35 10.98 9.87
C ALA A 87 -0.17 9.69 9.19
N ILE A 88 -0.18 9.64 7.85
CA ILE A 88 -0.57 8.47 7.07
C ILE A 88 0.53 7.41 7.13
N ILE A 89 1.81 7.82 7.02
CA ILE A 89 2.95 6.91 7.14
C ILE A 89 2.95 6.20 8.51
N GLN A 90 2.74 6.96 9.59
CA GLN A 90 2.70 6.41 10.95
C GLN A 90 1.51 5.48 11.13
N ALA A 91 0.32 5.86 10.65
CA ALA A 91 -0.86 5.00 10.69
C ALA A 91 -0.64 3.70 9.90
N ALA A 92 -0.07 3.77 8.70
CA ALA A 92 0.18 2.61 7.84
C ALA A 92 1.16 1.60 8.47
N LYS A 93 2.12 2.06 9.28
CA LYS A 93 3.10 1.19 9.97
C LYS A 93 2.57 0.54 11.25
N ARG A 94 1.34 0.84 11.67
CA ARG A 94 0.74 0.23 12.86
C ARG A 94 0.29 -1.20 12.58
N ARG A 95 0.78 -2.14 13.40
CA ARG A 95 0.36 -3.56 13.30
C ARG A 95 -1.13 -3.76 13.62
N ASP A 96 -1.70 -2.91 14.46
CA ASP A 96 -3.09 -2.98 14.88
C ASP A 96 -4.04 -2.15 13.99
N LEU A 97 -3.55 -1.65 12.84
CA LEU A 97 -4.39 -0.90 11.91
C LEU A 97 -5.59 -1.75 11.49
N ASN A 98 -6.77 -1.16 11.63
CA ASN A 98 -8.05 -1.74 11.27
C ASN A 98 -8.87 -0.68 10.51
N GLN A 99 -10.07 -1.06 10.06
CA GLN A 99 -10.96 -0.19 9.30
C GLN A 99 -11.23 1.15 10.02
N PHE A 100 -11.47 1.14 11.34
CA PHE A 100 -11.70 2.37 12.10
C PHE A 100 -10.47 3.28 12.09
N GLY A 101 -9.27 2.71 12.27
CA GLY A 101 -8.01 3.46 12.22
C GLY A 101 -7.72 4.06 10.83
N ILE A 102 -8.07 3.35 9.74
CA ILE A 102 -7.98 3.88 8.37
C ILE A 102 -8.90 5.09 8.23
N LEU A 103 -10.18 4.96 8.60
CA LEU A 103 -11.15 6.04 8.51
C LEU A 103 -10.78 7.23 9.40
N GLU A 104 -10.26 7.00 10.60
CA GLU A 104 -9.80 8.05 11.51
C GLU A 104 -8.64 8.85 10.90
N ALA A 105 -7.64 8.15 10.33
CA ALA A 105 -6.49 8.80 9.69
C ALA A 105 -6.92 9.65 8.49
N MET A 106 -7.83 9.12 7.66
CA MET A 106 -8.36 9.85 6.51
C MET A 106 -9.21 11.05 6.91
N ASN A 107 -10.13 10.90 7.87
CA ASN A 107 -11.00 11.98 8.32
C ASN A 107 -10.23 13.11 9.02
N ARG A 108 -9.10 12.80 9.67
CA ARG A 108 -8.20 13.83 10.23
C ARG A 108 -7.52 14.65 9.14
N LEU A 109 -7.13 14.01 8.04
CA LEU A 109 -6.41 14.66 6.94
C LEU A 109 -7.35 15.46 6.00
N PHE A 110 -8.60 15.03 5.87
CA PHE A 110 -9.61 15.64 5.00
C PHE A 110 -10.82 16.13 5.81
N PRO A 111 -10.69 17.21 6.61
CA PRO A 111 -11.72 17.65 7.55
C PRO A 111 -12.96 18.27 6.90
N ASN A 112 -12.92 18.56 5.59
CA ASN A 112 -14.03 19.18 4.86
C ASN A 112 -15.09 18.17 4.39
N GLY A 113 -15.11 16.99 5.00
CA GLY A 113 -16.05 15.94 4.73
C GLY A 113 -15.86 14.78 5.69
N ARG A 114 -16.58 13.70 5.44
CA ARG A 114 -16.47 12.47 6.22
C ARG A 114 -16.41 11.27 5.31
N MET A 115 -15.32 10.53 5.43
CA MET A 115 -15.13 9.22 4.82
C MET A 115 -15.79 8.13 5.67
N SER A 116 -16.53 7.25 4.99
CA SER A 116 -17.09 6.01 5.51
C SER A 116 -16.73 4.84 4.60
N PHE A 117 -16.73 3.65 5.17
CA PHE A 117 -16.64 2.42 4.41
C PHE A 117 -18.02 2.08 3.85
N ALA A 118 -18.08 1.78 2.56
CA ALA A 118 -19.32 1.40 1.88
C ALA A 118 -19.44 -0.12 1.81
N LYS A 119 -18.47 -0.78 1.15
CA LYS A 119 -18.46 -2.24 0.96
C LYS A 119 -17.06 -2.74 0.59
N TYR A 120 -16.88 -4.06 0.67
CA TYR A 120 -15.71 -4.76 0.14
C TYR A 120 -16.16 -5.81 -0.87
N ASP A 121 -15.65 -5.72 -2.09
CA ASP A 121 -15.78 -6.75 -3.10
C ASP A 121 -14.57 -7.69 -3.04
N ALA A 122 -14.76 -8.86 -2.44
CA ALA A 122 -13.70 -9.84 -2.25
C ALA A 122 -13.26 -10.50 -3.57
N ALA A 123 -14.13 -10.57 -4.58
CA ALA A 123 -13.81 -11.19 -5.87
C ALA A 123 -12.82 -10.32 -6.65
N GLU A 124 -12.99 -9.00 -6.57
CA GLU A 124 -12.11 -8.03 -7.22
C GLU A 124 -11.02 -7.46 -6.30
N GLY A 125 -11.07 -7.75 -5.00
CA GLY A 125 -10.15 -7.18 -4.02
C GLY A 125 -10.33 -5.66 -3.91
N LEU A 126 -11.54 -5.16 -4.11
CA LEU A 126 -11.83 -3.73 -4.22
C LEU A 126 -12.61 -3.23 -3.01
N ILE A 127 -12.06 -2.21 -2.34
CA ILE A 127 -12.65 -1.57 -1.16
C ILE A 127 -13.31 -0.26 -1.58
N TYR A 128 -14.61 -0.15 -1.34
CA TYR A 128 -15.38 1.04 -1.67
C TYR A 128 -15.52 1.93 -0.44
N PHE A 129 -15.20 3.21 -0.61
CA PHE A 129 -15.39 4.26 0.38
C PHE A 129 -16.32 5.32 -0.15
N ASP A 130 -17.14 5.88 0.73
CA ASP A 130 -17.94 7.07 0.44
C ASP A 130 -17.31 8.25 1.16
N PHE A 131 -17.20 9.39 0.48
CA PHE A 131 -16.76 10.66 1.05
C PHE A 131 -17.87 11.68 0.93
N HIS A 132 -18.53 11.97 2.05
CA HIS A 132 -19.58 12.97 2.13
C HIS A 132 -18.94 14.34 2.38
N ALA A 133 -18.86 15.16 1.33
CA ALA A 133 -18.17 16.42 1.39
C ALA A 133 -19.11 17.56 1.81
N ILE A 134 -18.57 18.54 2.54
CA ILE A 134 -19.30 19.76 2.90
C ILE A 134 -19.22 20.79 1.76
N ARG A 135 -18.31 20.57 0.80
CA ARG A 135 -18.05 21.41 -0.38
C ARG A 135 -17.60 20.55 -1.54
N LEU A 136 -17.64 21.12 -2.75
CA LEU A 136 -17.12 20.44 -3.94
C LEU A 136 -15.67 19.99 -3.72
N VAL A 137 -15.42 18.70 -3.94
CA VAL A 137 -14.08 18.10 -3.84
C VAL A 137 -13.37 18.31 -5.17
N SER A 138 -12.20 18.94 -5.13
CA SER A 138 -11.36 19.09 -6.32
C SER A 138 -10.78 17.74 -6.77
N GLU A 139 -10.52 17.55 -8.06
CA GLU A 139 -9.88 16.33 -8.56
C GLU A 139 -8.52 16.07 -7.88
N ARG A 140 -7.77 17.14 -7.59
CA ARG A 140 -6.52 17.07 -6.83
C ARG A 140 -6.70 16.52 -5.42
N ASP A 141 -7.78 16.90 -4.73
CA ASP A 141 -8.09 16.35 -3.41
C ASP A 141 -8.50 14.88 -3.49
N LYS A 142 -9.25 14.50 -4.53
CA LYS A 142 -9.59 13.10 -4.79
C LYS A 142 -8.35 12.26 -5.02
N GLU A 143 -7.45 12.67 -5.91
CA GLU A 143 -6.16 12.01 -6.15
C GLU A 143 -5.37 11.86 -4.86
N ARG A 144 -5.29 12.92 -4.05
CA ARG A 144 -4.60 12.86 -2.76
C ARG A 144 -5.25 11.88 -1.78
N MET A 145 -6.59 11.80 -1.74
CA MET A 145 -7.31 10.82 -0.94
C MET A 145 -7.00 9.39 -1.39
N TYR A 146 -7.03 9.16 -2.71
CA TYR A 146 -6.66 7.87 -3.31
C TYR A 146 -5.23 7.45 -2.94
N HIS A 147 -4.26 8.35 -3.08
CA HIS A 147 -2.88 8.07 -2.71
C HIS A 147 -2.74 7.73 -1.23
N CYS A 148 -3.39 8.48 -0.34
CA CYS A 148 -3.33 8.19 1.10
C CYS A 148 -4.00 6.84 1.46
N LEU A 149 -5.15 6.53 0.84
CA LEU A 149 -5.84 5.26 1.07
C LEU A 149 -5.01 4.07 0.60
N ASN A 150 -4.36 4.16 -0.57
CA ASN A 150 -3.50 3.09 -1.09
C ASN A 150 -2.33 2.74 -0.16
N GLU A 151 -1.95 3.65 0.74
CA GLU A 151 -0.93 3.39 1.77
C GLU A 151 -1.50 2.72 3.03
N LEU A 152 -2.81 2.85 3.26
CA LEU A 152 -3.51 2.40 4.47
C LEU A 152 -4.30 1.10 4.28
N ILE A 153 -4.69 0.78 3.05
CA ILE A 153 -5.44 -0.44 2.75
C ILE A 153 -4.51 -1.68 2.74
N PRO A 154 -5.06 -2.90 2.88
CA PRO A 154 -4.29 -4.13 2.79
C PRO A 154 -3.62 -4.31 1.41
N LEU A 155 -2.43 -4.90 1.39
CA LEU A 155 -1.78 -5.36 0.16
C LEU A 155 -2.68 -6.33 -0.61
N GLY A 156 -2.57 -6.31 -1.95
CA GLY A 156 -3.45 -7.11 -2.81
C GLY A 156 -4.84 -6.51 -3.02
N SER A 157 -5.16 -5.39 -2.36
CA SER A 157 -6.44 -4.67 -2.50
C SER A 157 -6.29 -3.34 -3.24
N TYR A 158 -7.40 -2.89 -3.81
CA TYR A 158 -7.60 -1.57 -4.39
C TYR A 158 -8.64 -0.79 -3.61
N CYS A 159 -8.75 0.52 -3.90
CA CYS A 159 -9.84 1.32 -3.40
C CYS A 159 -10.53 2.13 -4.49
N GLU A 160 -11.82 2.38 -4.27
CA GLU A 160 -12.64 3.34 -5.00
C GLU A 160 -13.28 4.30 -4.00
N ILE A 161 -13.39 5.57 -4.38
CA ILE A 161 -13.97 6.64 -3.58
C ILE A 161 -15.11 7.26 -4.36
N THR A 162 -16.32 7.17 -3.81
CA THR A 162 -17.49 7.91 -4.29
C THR A 162 -17.62 9.21 -3.50
N CYS A 163 -17.65 10.36 -4.16
CA CYS A 163 -17.87 11.65 -3.48
C CYS A 163 -19.34 12.06 -3.60
N HIS A 164 -19.94 12.45 -2.47
CA HIS A 164 -21.30 12.96 -2.35
C HIS A 164 -21.30 14.43 -1.91
#